data_AF-A0A527HGI2-F1
#
_entry.id   AF-A0A527HGI2-F1
#
_cell.length_a   1.000
_cell.length_b   1.000
_cell.length_c   1.000
_cell.angle_alpha   90.00
_cell.angle_beta   90.00
_cell.angle_gamma   90.00
#
_symmetry.space_group_name_H-M   'P 1'
#
loop_
_entity.id
_entity.type
_entity.pdbx_description
1 polymer ?
#
loop_
_entity_poly.entity_id
_entity_poly.type
_entity_poly.pdbx_seq_one_letter_code
_entity_poly.pdbx_strand_id
1 'polypeptide(L)' 'MNTIRSVCVYCGSSPGRDETYIKAGHLLGRSIAKAGLRLVYGGGTKGIMGAVAEGALKAGGKV' A
#
# COMPACT_ATOMS: atom_id res chain seq x y z
N MET A 1 11.65 -7.10 22.76
CA MET A 1 10.55 -6.47 22.00
C MET A 1 10.43 -7.16 20.66
N ASN A 2 9.21 -7.47 20.21
CA ASN A 2 8.99 -8.07 18.90
C ASN A 2 8.83 -6.94 17.87
N THR A 3 9.75 -6.83 16.92
CA THR A 3 9.76 -5.73 15.94
C THR A 3 8.92 -6.10 14.73
N ILE A 4 7.93 -5.28 14.40
CA ILE A 4 7.14 -5.44 13.17
C ILE A 4 8.06 -5.19 11.97
N ARG A 5 8.08 -6.14 11.02
CA ARG A 5 8.89 -6.07 9.79
C ARG A 5 8.05 -5.92 8.52
N SER A 6 6.78 -6.29 8.59
CA SER A 6 5.88 -6.28 7.44
C SER A 6 4.44 -5.95 7.87
N VAL A 7 3.66 -5.43 6.92
CA VAL A 7 2.25 -5.10 7.08
C VAL A 7 1.48 -5.70 5.91
N CYS A 8 0.51 -6.57 6.21
CA CYS A 8 -0.42 -7.09 5.21
C CYS A 8 -1.59 -6.12 5.05
N VAL A 9 -1.90 -5.71 3.81
CA VAL A 9 -2.99 -4.78 3.51
C VAL A 9 -4.06 -5.47 2.66
N TYR A 10 -5.28 -5.53 3.21
CA TYR A 10 -6.48 -5.92 2.48
C TYR A 10 -7.22 -4.67 2.00
N CYS A 11 -7.49 -4.59 0.71
CA CYS A 11 -8.17 -3.46 0.09
C CYS A 11 -8.86 -3.88 -1.21
N GLY A 12 -9.76 -3.03 -1.70
CA GLY A 12 -10.53 -3.29 -2.92
C GLY A 12 -9.66 -3.30 -4.18
N SER A 13 -9.98 -4.22 -5.10
CA SER A 13 -9.42 -4.26 -6.46
C SER A 13 -10.03 -3.18 -7.40
N SER A 14 -11.08 -2.50 -6.93
CA SER A 14 -11.70 -1.35 -7.59
C SER A 14 -11.23 -0.02 -6.99
N PRO A 15 -11.25 1.09 -7.74
CA PRO A 15 -10.84 2.41 -7.25
C PRO A 15 -11.79 3.03 -6.21
N GLY A 16 -12.98 2.44 -6.00
CA GLY A 16 -14.02 3.00 -5.16
C GLY A 16 -14.85 4.04 -5.90
N ARG A 17 -15.73 4.74 -5.16
CA ARG A 17 -16.63 5.78 -5.71
C ARG A 17 -16.05 7.19 -5.63
N ASP A 18 -14.94 7.36 -4.92
CA ASP A 18 -14.31 8.64 -4.64
C ASP A 18 -12.79 8.52 -4.81
N GLU A 19 -12.17 9.51 -5.47
CA GLU A 19 -10.72 9.54 -5.70
C GLU A 19 -9.89 9.54 -4.40
N THR A 20 -10.51 9.94 -3.29
CA THR A 20 -9.90 9.95 -1.96
C THR A 20 -9.41 8.56 -1.54
N TYR A 21 -10.08 7.48 -1.97
CA TYR A 21 -9.61 6.12 -1.65
C TYR A 21 -8.30 5.77 -2.35
N ILE A 22 -8.13 6.20 -3.60
CA ILE A 22 -6.89 6.03 -4.34
C ILE A 22 -5.77 6.88 -3.71
N LYS A 23 -6.06 8.15 -3.40
CA LYS A 23 -5.11 9.05 -2.73
C LYS A 23 -4.66 8.48 -1.37
N ALA A 24 -5.60 7.95 -0.59
CA ALA A 24 -5.33 7.29 0.68
C ALA A 24 -4.49 6.01 0.49
N GLY A 25 -4.78 5.21 -0.54
CA GLY A 25 -3.99 4.03 -0.89
C GLY A 25 -2.53 4.38 -1.15
N HIS A 26 -2.28 5.37 -2.01
CA HIS A 26 -0.92 5.86 -2.27
C HIS A 26 -0.24 6.40 -1.01
N LEU A 27 -0.96 7.14 -0.17
CA LEU A 27 -0.41 7.66 1.09
C LEU A 27 -0.01 6.53 2.04
N LEU A 28 -0.87 5.52 2.20
CA LEU A 28 -0.61 4.35 3.03
C LEU A 28 0.66 3.61 2.55
N GLY A 29 0.74 3.30 1.25
CA GLY A 29 1.90 2.63 0.68
C GLY A 29 3.21 3.38 0.94
N ARG A 30 3.21 4.70 0.69
CA ARG A 30 4.37 5.57 0.98
C ARG A 30 4.75 5.55 2.45
N SER A 31 3.78 5.60 3.36
CA SER A 31 4.02 5.59 4.80
C SER A 31 4.63 4.26 5.28
N ILE A 32 4.14 3.13 4.77
CA ILE A 32 4.70 1.80 5.08
C ILE A 32 6.17 1.73 4.64
N ALA A 33 6.47 2.18 3.43
CA ALA A 33 7.83 2.21 2.91
C ALA A 33 8.75 3.13 3.73
N LYS A 34 8.30 4.35 4.05
CA LYS A 34 9.06 5.30 4.88
C LYS A 34 9.30 4.81 6.30
N ALA A 35 8.42 3.97 6.83
CA ALA A 35 8.60 3.31 8.12
C ALA A 35 9.60 2.13 8.07
N GLY A 36 10.17 1.81 6.90
CA GLY A 36 11.08 0.67 6.72
C GLY A 36 10.38 -0.69 6.75
N LEU A 37 9.06 -0.72 6.60
CA LEU A 37 8.26 -1.93 6.64
C LEU A 37 8.04 -2.49 5.23
N ARG A 38 7.99 -3.82 5.11
CA ARG A 38 7.57 -4.49 3.88
C ARG A 38 6.05 -4.50 3.77
N LEU A 39 5.51 -4.05 2.64
CA LEU A 39 4.10 -4.22 2.31
C LEU A 39 3.85 -5.66 1.83
N VAL A 40 2.82 -6.31 2.34
CA VAL A 40 2.31 -7.59 1.84
C VAL A 40 0.88 -7.35 1.37
N TYR A 41 0.50 -7.85 0.21
CA TYR A 41 -0.81 -7.59 -0.38
C TYR A 41 -1.18 -8.65 -1.42
N GLY A 42 -2.41 -8.62 -1.93
CA GLY A 42 -2.95 -9.64 -2.84
C GLY A 42 -2.38 -9.66 -4.28
N GLY A 43 -1.37 -8.83 -4.61
CA GLY A 43 -0.71 -8.84 -5.93
C GLY A 43 -1.46 -8.16 -7.08
N GLY A 44 -2.60 -7.53 -6.82
CA GLY A 44 -3.40 -6.84 -7.83
C GLY A 44 -2.86 -5.45 -8.19
N THR A 45 -2.89 -5.12 -9.47
CA THR A 45 -2.33 -3.84 -10.00
C THR A 45 -3.38 -2.75 -10.18
N LYS A 46 -4.66 -3.03 -9.88
CA LYS A 46 -5.79 -2.12 -10.11
C LYS A 46 -6.41 -1.62 -8.81
N GLY A 47 -7.16 -0.53 -8.91
CA GLY A 47 -7.93 0.04 -7.81
C GLY A 47 -7.06 0.50 -6.64
N ILE A 48 -7.62 0.41 -5.42
CA ILE A 48 -6.92 0.80 -4.20
C ILE A 48 -5.67 -0.07 -4.00
N MET A 49 -5.75 -1.36 -4.35
CA MET A 49 -4.62 -2.28 -4.24
C MET A 49 -3.40 -1.84 -5.06
N GLY A 50 -3.63 -1.48 -6.33
CA GLY A 50 -2.59 -0.90 -7.17
C GLY A 50 -2.03 0.40 -6.59
N ALA A 51 -2.88 1.26 -6.05
CA ALA A 51 -2.46 2.52 -5.45
C ALA A 51 -1.55 2.34 -4.23
N VAL A 52 -1.85 1.38 -3.35
CA VAL A 52 -1.02 1.06 -2.19
C VAL A 52 0.34 0.49 -2.62
N ALA A 53 0.35 -0.45 -3.57
CA ALA A 53 1.58 -1.03 -4.10
C ALA A 53 2.47 0.02 -4.78
N GLU A 54 1.88 0.86 -5.63
CA GLU A 54 2.57 1.96 -6.31
C GLU A 54 3.12 2.98 -5.32
N GLY A 55 2.35 3.32 -4.27
CA GLY A 55 2.80 4.22 -3.20
C GLY A 55 4.04 3.69 -2.48
N ALA A 56 4.06 2.39 -2.16
CA ALA A 56 5.21 1.75 -1.52
C ALA A 56 6.43 1.70 -2.44
N LEU A 57 6.25 1.27 -3.69
CA LEU A 57 7.33 1.17 -4.68
C LEU A 57 7.97 2.53 -5.00
N LYS A 58 7.17 3.58 -5.21
CA LYS A 58 7.67 4.93 -5.47
C LYS A 58 8.46 5.52 -4.29
N ALA A 59 8.21 5.04 -3.08
CA ALA A 59 8.96 5.43 -1.88
C ALA A 59 10.17 4.52 -1.60
N GLY A 60 10.52 3.61 -2.51
CA GLY A 60 11.65 2.67 -2.35
C GLY A 60 11.37 1.52 -1.37
N GLY A 61 10.10 1.29 -1.02
CA GLY A 61 9.68 0.21 -0.15
C GLY A 61 9.70 -1.16 -0.82
N LYS A 62 9.64 -2.21 0.00
CA LYS A 62 9.51 -3.59 -0.47
C LYS A 62 8.04 -4.00 -0.46
N VAL A 63 7.60 -4.64 -1.54
CA VAL A 63 6.31 -5.34 -1.70
C VAL A 63 6.58 -6.83 -1.86
#